data_AF-A0A069QFJ9-F1
#
_entry.id   AF-A0A069QFJ9-F1
#
_cell.length_a   1.000
_cell.length_b   1.000
_cell.length_c   1.000
_cell.angle_alpha   90.00
_cell.angle_beta   90.00
_cell.angle_gamma   90.00
#
_symmetry.space_group_name_H-M   'P 1'
#
loop_
_entity.id
_entity.type
_entity.pdbx_description
1 polymer ?
#
loop_
_entity_poly.entity_id
_entity_poly.type
_entity_poly.pdbx_seq_one_letter_code
_entity_poly.pdbx_strand_id
1 'polypeptide(L)'
;MCGKIHVKSTMQNNVSRFETNMLKGVAIIMMLWLHLFLKESDMGNYTDLNLANGKPLAYFLTRLCTPVSFFLILSGYGLTYLYYNNRLSPRTQLSRLLKLYIHYWWVLLVFVPIGMFVKPGRYPGTITDVVLNLLSWRHNYNFETWFLLPYALISLSALYILKVVDKIGLKWAVATAFILYLASSYLFSRYGSFVYSQQAIVLLVEYTQFLFSIVLGVVLFRSKSLKLGVRGLFVYIVLLFLLILRCLLPTAALAPIYSFLVILIVLRLPMPSVAKRILSYLGDYSMIVWLSHTFFCYYLFHDFIYDFKYPLAIFIVLMVISLFVGIVIRYLAKKTIEWLRI
;
A
#
# COMPACT_ATOMS: atom_id res chain seq x y z
N MET A 1 17.03 -45.15 18.46
CA MET A 1 16.35 -43.85 18.58
C MET A 1 17.21 -42.78 17.93
N CYS A 2 16.97 -42.48 16.64
CA CYS A 2 17.70 -41.43 15.93
C CYS A 2 16.95 -40.11 16.12
N GLY A 3 17.41 -39.29 17.07
CA GLY A 3 16.86 -37.98 17.34
C GLY A 3 17.07 -37.06 16.13
N LYS A 4 15.98 -36.68 15.46
CA LYS A 4 15.99 -35.60 14.48
C LYS A 4 16.34 -34.31 15.22
N ILE A 5 17.60 -33.89 15.12
CA ILE A 5 18.05 -32.56 15.51
C ILE A 5 17.33 -31.58 14.56
N HIS A 6 16.26 -30.95 15.05
CA HIS A 6 15.71 -29.77 14.41
C HIS A 6 16.72 -28.64 14.58
N VAL A 7 17.68 -28.56 13.66
CA VAL A 7 18.50 -27.38 13.46
C VAL A 7 17.52 -26.26 13.10
N LYS A 8 17.16 -25.43 14.09
CA LYS A 8 16.52 -24.14 13.87
C LYS A 8 17.54 -23.28 13.12
N SER A 9 17.60 -23.42 11.80
CA SER A 9 18.34 -22.48 10.96
C SER A 9 17.70 -21.12 11.18
N THR A 10 18.43 -20.19 11.80
CA THR A 10 18.01 -18.80 11.91
C THR A 10 17.91 -18.26 10.48
N MET A 11 16.70 -18.23 9.91
CA MET A 11 16.53 -17.81 8.52
C MET A 11 17.02 -16.36 8.39
N GLN A 12 18.00 -16.17 7.51
CA GLN A 12 18.68 -14.91 7.31
C GLN A 12 17.69 -13.84 6.81
N ASN A 13 17.68 -12.67 7.46
CA ASN A 13 16.85 -11.55 7.03
C ASN A 13 17.39 -10.99 5.71
N ASN A 14 16.70 -11.24 4.59
CA ASN A 14 17.19 -10.90 3.26
C ASN A 14 16.95 -9.43 2.86
N VAL A 15 15.99 -8.76 3.52
CA VAL A 15 15.66 -7.34 3.34
C VAL A 15 15.68 -6.67 4.72
N SER A 16 16.55 -5.67 4.88
CA SER A 16 16.67 -4.89 6.11
C SER A 16 15.45 -3.99 6.35
N ARG A 17 15.33 -3.45 7.57
CA ARG A 17 14.30 -2.43 7.87
C ARG A 17 14.49 -1.17 7.04
N PHE A 18 15.75 -0.76 6.83
CA PHE A 18 16.08 0.39 6.00
C PHE A 18 15.63 0.21 4.55
N GLU A 19 15.90 -0.96 3.95
CA GLU A 19 15.44 -1.30 2.60
C GLU A 19 13.92 -1.44 2.52
N THR A 20 13.27 -2.01 3.54
CA THR A 20 11.80 -2.07 3.63
C THR A 20 11.20 -0.67 3.62
N ASN A 21 11.79 0.27 4.37
CA ASN A 21 11.35 1.66 4.38
C ASN A 21 11.63 2.34 3.04
N MET A 22 12.79 2.13 2.42
CA MET A 22 13.09 2.63 1.09
C MET A 22 12.04 2.17 0.06
N LEU A 23 11.66 0.90 0.11
CA LEU A 23 10.61 0.30 -0.72
C LEU A 23 9.23 0.91 -0.45
N LYS A 24 8.87 1.18 0.81
CA LYS A 24 7.65 1.95 1.14
C LYS A 24 7.70 3.38 0.61
N GLY A 25 8.87 4.00 0.55
CA GLY A 25 9.12 5.30 -0.08
C GLY A 25 8.74 5.31 -1.56
N VAL A 26 9.15 4.26 -2.29
CA VAL A 26 8.74 4.08 -3.69
C VAL A 26 7.23 3.90 -3.79
N ALA A 27 6.64 3.06 -2.93
CA ALA A 27 5.20 2.81 -2.93
C ALA A 27 4.36 4.06 -2.61
N ILE A 28 4.80 4.93 -1.69
CA ILE A 28 4.06 6.16 -1.37
C ILE A 28 4.15 7.19 -2.49
N ILE A 29 5.28 7.28 -3.20
CA ILE A 29 5.40 8.09 -4.42
C ILE A 29 4.39 7.61 -5.47
N MET A 30 4.32 6.29 -5.71
CA MET A 30 3.35 5.69 -6.62
C MET A 30 1.91 5.97 -6.18
N MET A 31 1.62 5.92 -4.88
CA MET A 31 0.29 6.21 -4.33
C MET A 31 -0.12 7.65 -4.62
N LEU A 32 0.72 8.63 -4.28
CA LEU A 32 0.39 10.04 -4.49
C LEU A 32 0.25 10.38 -5.98
N TRP A 33 1.14 9.85 -6.83
CA TRP A 33 1.03 10.09 -8.27
C TRP A 33 -0.25 9.51 -8.86
N LEU A 34 -0.61 8.29 -8.46
CA LEU A 34 -1.84 7.63 -8.88
C LEU A 34 -3.08 8.48 -8.52
N HIS A 35 -3.20 8.90 -7.26
CA HIS A 35 -4.36 9.67 -6.81
C HIS A 35 -4.35 11.14 -7.25
N LEU A 36 -3.26 11.65 -7.82
CA LEU A 36 -3.28 12.97 -8.46
C LEU A 36 -3.73 12.89 -9.93
N PHE A 37 -3.35 11.86 -10.67
CA PHE A 37 -3.47 11.93 -12.13
C PHE A 37 -4.31 10.81 -12.75
N LEU A 38 -4.90 9.90 -11.96
CA LEU A 38 -5.69 8.78 -12.51
C LEU A 38 -7.08 9.19 -12.97
N LYS A 39 -7.70 10.18 -12.32
CA LYS A 39 -9.09 10.58 -12.64
C LYS A 39 -9.13 11.35 -13.95
N GLU A 40 -9.95 10.87 -14.88
CA GLU A 40 -10.14 11.57 -16.16
C GLU A 40 -10.85 12.92 -15.99
N SER A 41 -11.68 13.07 -14.95
CA SER A 41 -12.33 14.34 -14.61
C SER A 41 -11.37 15.49 -14.30
N ASP A 42 -10.14 15.15 -13.88
CA ASP A 42 -9.16 16.12 -13.44
C ASP A 42 -8.17 16.46 -14.59
N MET A 43 -8.31 15.79 -15.75
CA MET A 43 -7.57 16.14 -16.97
C MET A 43 -8.02 17.52 -17.46
N GLY A 44 -7.09 18.47 -17.46
CA GLY A 44 -7.37 19.87 -17.80
C GLY A 44 -7.18 20.84 -16.63
N ASN A 45 -7.18 20.31 -15.39
CA ASN A 45 -6.81 21.10 -14.21
C ASN A 45 -5.30 21.30 -14.07
N TYR A 46 -4.51 20.77 -15.01
CA TYR A 46 -3.06 20.89 -15.05
C TYR A 46 -2.55 20.94 -16.49
N THR A 47 -1.42 21.61 -16.69
CA THR A 47 -0.71 21.73 -17.96
C THR A 47 0.41 20.70 -18.03
N ASP A 48 0.36 19.85 -19.05
CA ASP A 48 1.27 18.72 -19.21
C ASP A 48 1.59 18.45 -20.69
N LEU A 49 2.57 17.59 -20.93
CA LEU A 49 2.89 17.06 -22.25
C LEU A 49 1.79 16.07 -22.68
N ASN A 50 1.02 16.45 -23.70
CA ASN A 50 0.00 15.58 -24.27
C ASN A 50 0.63 14.55 -25.20
N LEU A 51 0.28 13.28 -25.02
CA LEU A 51 0.65 12.19 -25.91
C LEU A 51 -0.16 12.27 -27.21
N ALA A 52 0.25 11.50 -28.23
CA ALA A 52 -0.42 11.47 -29.54
C ALA A 52 -1.91 11.09 -29.48
N ASN A 53 -2.37 10.45 -28.40
CA ASN A 53 -3.77 10.12 -28.16
C ASN A 53 -4.55 11.21 -27.39
N GLY A 54 -3.97 12.40 -27.22
CA GLY A 54 -4.56 13.53 -26.52
C GLY A 54 -4.55 13.42 -24.98
N LYS A 55 -4.06 12.32 -24.40
CA LYS A 55 -3.99 12.16 -22.94
C LYS A 55 -2.68 12.74 -22.37
N PRO A 56 -2.71 13.38 -21.18
CA PRO A 56 -1.51 13.87 -20.51
C PRO A 56 -0.51 12.74 -20.17
N LEU A 57 0.78 13.04 -20.22
CA LEU A 57 1.86 12.14 -19.80
C LEU A 57 1.68 11.70 -18.34
N ALA A 58 1.30 12.61 -17.44
CA ALA A 58 1.11 12.33 -16.03
C ALA A 58 0.04 11.28 -15.79
N TYR A 59 -1.09 11.37 -16.50
CA TYR A 59 -2.11 10.32 -16.51
C TYR A 59 -1.54 9.01 -17.05
N PHE A 60 -0.78 9.03 -18.14
CA PHE A 60 -0.21 7.79 -18.70
C PHE A 60 0.74 7.09 -17.72
N LEU A 61 1.55 7.85 -16.97
CA LEU A 61 2.46 7.34 -15.95
C LEU A 61 1.75 6.70 -14.75
N THR A 62 0.46 6.97 -14.54
CA THR A 62 -0.31 6.28 -13.50
C THR A 62 -0.40 4.77 -13.71
N ARG A 63 -0.27 4.28 -14.96
CA ARG A 63 -0.25 2.84 -15.29
C ARG A 63 0.90 2.08 -14.60
N LEU A 64 1.97 2.80 -14.29
CA LEU A 64 3.14 2.28 -13.57
C LEU A 64 2.90 2.15 -12.07
N CYS A 65 1.82 2.74 -11.54
CA CYS A 65 1.56 2.88 -10.11
C CYS A 65 0.63 1.77 -9.58
N THR A 66 1.21 0.80 -8.87
CA THR A 66 0.51 -0.31 -8.20
C THR A 66 0.81 -0.37 -6.69
N PRO A 67 0.55 0.72 -5.93
CA PRO A 67 1.01 0.87 -4.55
C PRO A 67 0.42 -0.17 -3.58
N VAL A 68 -0.84 -0.57 -3.77
CA VAL A 68 -1.54 -1.52 -2.89
C VAL A 68 -0.82 -2.87 -2.83
N SER A 69 -0.55 -3.49 -3.99
CA SER A 69 0.20 -4.74 -4.06
C SER A 69 1.61 -4.59 -3.49
N PHE A 70 2.26 -3.45 -3.72
CA PHE A 70 3.58 -3.15 -3.19
C PHE A 70 3.59 -3.19 -1.65
N PHE A 71 2.69 -2.46 -0.99
CA PHE A 71 2.57 -2.46 0.47
C PHE A 71 2.17 -3.83 1.03
N LEU A 72 1.29 -4.57 0.36
CA LEU A 72 0.89 -5.92 0.77
C LEU A 72 2.05 -6.91 0.70
N ILE A 73 2.88 -6.87 -0.34
CA ILE A 73 4.07 -7.74 -0.45
C ILE A 73 5.05 -7.46 0.70
N LEU A 74 5.33 -6.19 0.99
CA LEU A 74 6.18 -5.82 2.12
C LEU A 74 5.57 -6.23 3.47
N SER A 75 4.23 -6.17 3.59
CA SER A 75 3.52 -6.64 4.77
C SER A 75 3.62 -8.16 4.93
N GLY A 76 3.45 -8.92 3.85
CA GLY A 76 3.65 -10.37 3.83
C GLY A 76 5.08 -10.75 4.24
N TYR A 77 6.08 -10.03 3.75
CA TYR A 77 7.48 -10.19 4.18
C TYR A 77 7.63 -9.96 5.69
N GLY A 78 7.11 -8.84 6.20
CA GLY A 78 7.21 -8.50 7.62
C GLY A 78 6.46 -9.46 8.54
N LEU A 79 5.29 -9.93 8.14
CA LEU A 79 4.52 -10.97 8.85
C LEU A 79 5.28 -12.31 8.87
N THR A 80 5.87 -12.70 7.73
CA THR A 80 6.71 -13.91 7.63
C THR A 80 7.94 -13.83 8.55
N TYR A 81 8.59 -12.67 8.61
CA TYR A 81 9.70 -12.44 9.53
C TYR A 81 9.28 -12.60 11.01
N LEU A 82 8.11 -12.10 11.41
CA LEU A 82 7.60 -12.28 12.77
C LEU A 82 7.26 -13.75 13.07
N TYR A 83 6.70 -14.46 12.09
CA TYR A 83 6.32 -15.86 12.21
C TYR A 83 7.53 -16.76 12.49
N TYR A 84 8.58 -16.69 11.67
CA TYR A 84 9.78 -17.51 11.86
C TYR A 84 10.57 -17.16 13.11
N ASN A 85 10.39 -15.95 13.64
CA ASN A 85 10.99 -15.52 14.91
C ASN A 85 10.10 -15.80 16.13
N ASN A 86 8.99 -16.53 15.98
CA ASN A 86 8.02 -16.83 17.06
C ASN A 86 7.44 -15.58 17.74
N ARG A 87 7.31 -14.48 16.98
CA ARG A 87 6.76 -13.19 17.45
C ARG A 87 5.39 -12.88 16.82
N LEU A 88 4.85 -13.78 16.01
CA LEU A 88 3.54 -13.61 15.37
C LEU A 88 2.44 -14.29 16.19
N SER A 89 1.48 -13.51 16.67
CA SER A 89 0.25 -13.98 17.31
C SER A 89 -0.90 -13.00 17.08
N PRO A 90 -2.18 -13.43 17.11
CA PRO A 90 -3.31 -12.53 16.99
C PRO A 90 -3.26 -11.36 17.98
N ARG A 91 -2.82 -11.59 19.22
CA ARG A 91 -2.65 -10.54 20.24
C ARG A 91 -1.61 -9.49 19.85
N THR A 92 -0.44 -9.91 19.34
CA THR A 92 0.59 -8.96 18.88
C THR A 92 0.11 -8.17 17.66
N GLN A 93 -0.65 -8.80 16.75
CA GLN A 93 -1.20 -8.12 15.59
C GLN A 93 -2.31 -7.15 15.98
N LEU A 94 -3.15 -7.50 16.95
CA LEU A 94 -4.17 -6.61 17.50
C LEU A 94 -3.54 -5.33 18.09
N SER A 95 -2.48 -5.42 18.88
CA SER A 95 -1.76 -4.23 19.38
C SER A 95 -1.19 -3.38 18.23
N ARG A 96 -0.60 -4.01 17.21
CA ARG A 96 -0.09 -3.29 16.03
C ARG A 96 -1.20 -2.60 15.23
N LEU A 97 -2.35 -3.26 15.08
CA LEU A 97 -3.51 -2.70 14.38
C LEU A 97 -4.15 -1.59 15.20
N LEU A 98 -4.25 -1.72 16.52
CA LEU A 98 -4.76 -0.64 17.37
C LEU A 98 -3.91 0.62 17.24
N LYS A 99 -2.58 0.49 17.15
CA LYS A 99 -1.69 1.63 16.83
C LYS A 99 -2.03 2.24 15.47
N LEU A 100 -2.26 1.42 14.44
CA LEU A 100 -2.66 1.90 13.11
C LEU A 100 -4.01 2.65 13.17
N TYR A 101 -5.00 2.09 13.87
CA TYR A 101 -6.31 2.70 14.04
C TYR A 101 -6.25 4.00 14.85
N ILE A 102 -5.41 4.11 15.88
CA ILE A 102 -5.20 5.38 16.61
C ILE A 102 -4.69 6.47 15.65
N HIS A 103 -3.74 6.16 14.76
CA HIS A 103 -3.30 7.13 13.76
C HIS A 103 -4.44 7.51 12.81
N TYR A 104 -5.22 6.54 12.35
CA TYR A 104 -6.39 6.78 11.52
C TYR A 104 -7.46 7.65 12.21
N TRP A 105 -7.77 7.39 13.48
CA TRP A 105 -8.71 8.20 14.24
C TRP A 105 -8.23 9.63 14.44
N TRP A 106 -6.92 9.84 14.63
CA TRP A 106 -6.38 11.20 14.64
C TRP A 106 -6.50 11.90 13.29
N VAL A 107 -6.32 11.19 12.17
CA VAL A 107 -6.60 11.74 10.84
C VAL A 107 -8.06 12.17 10.73
N LEU A 108 -9.01 11.32 11.15
CA LEU A 108 -10.42 11.68 11.16
C LEU A 108 -10.70 12.88 12.07
N LEU A 109 -10.12 12.91 13.27
CA LEU A 109 -10.30 13.99 14.25
C LEU A 109 -9.79 15.34 13.72
N VAL A 110 -8.79 15.35 12.83
CA VAL A 110 -8.32 16.57 12.17
C VAL A 110 -9.20 16.93 10.98
N PHE A 111 -9.42 16.01 10.04
CA PHE A 111 -10.03 16.35 8.75
C PHE A 111 -11.56 16.35 8.75
N VAL A 112 -12.22 15.55 9.60
CA VAL A 112 -13.69 15.54 9.66
C VAL A 112 -14.22 16.88 10.17
N PRO A 113 -13.68 17.49 11.25
CA PRO A 113 -14.11 18.82 11.67
C PRO A 113 -13.88 19.91 10.61
N ILE A 114 -12.72 19.92 9.97
CA ILE A 114 -12.47 20.83 8.83
C ILE A 114 -13.51 20.60 7.73
N GLY A 115 -13.80 19.33 7.43
CA GLY A 115 -14.84 18.95 6.47
C GLY A 115 -16.23 19.45 6.83
N MET A 116 -16.58 19.54 8.12
CA MET A 116 -17.88 20.10 8.56
C MET A 116 -18.00 21.58 8.18
N PHE A 117 -16.90 22.34 8.22
CA PHE A 117 -16.89 23.74 7.81
C PHE A 117 -16.86 23.90 6.28
N VAL A 118 -16.03 23.11 5.60
CA VAL A 118 -15.79 23.26 4.15
C VAL A 118 -16.88 22.61 3.30
N LYS A 119 -17.44 21.48 3.74
CA LYS A 119 -18.48 20.69 3.05
C LYS A 119 -19.51 20.15 4.06
N PRO A 120 -20.34 21.01 4.68
CA PRO A 120 -21.29 20.63 5.73
C PRO A 120 -22.31 19.57 5.28
N GLY A 121 -22.65 19.52 3.99
CA GLY A 121 -23.55 18.49 3.45
C GLY A 121 -22.94 17.07 3.42
N ARG A 122 -21.62 16.93 3.59
CA ARG A 122 -20.91 15.63 3.54
C ARG A 122 -20.38 15.18 4.90
N TYR A 123 -19.93 16.11 5.73
CA TYR A 123 -19.30 15.81 7.03
C TYR A 123 -20.13 16.38 8.19
N PRO A 124 -20.30 15.65 9.31
CA PRO A 124 -19.90 14.27 9.54
C PRO A 124 -20.98 13.27 9.07
N GLY A 125 -22.09 13.75 8.50
CA GLY A 125 -23.24 12.89 8.19
C GLY A 125 -23.96 12.43 9.47
N THR A 126 -24.45 11.20 9.47
CA THR A 126 -25.18 10.64 10.62
C THR A 126 -24.25 10.03 11.67
N ILE A 127 -24.75 9.79 12.89
CA ILE A 127 -23.99 9.05 13.93
C ILE A 127 -23.57 7.67 13.41
N THR A 128 -24.43 7.02 12.63
CA THR A 128 -24.11 5.75 11.96
C THR A 128 -22.92 5.90 11.01
N ASP A 129 -22.83 7.00 10.27
CA ASP A 129 -21.67 7.26 9.41
C ASP A 129 -20.40 7.45 10.25
N VAL A 130 -20.46 8.20 11.36
CA VAL A 130 -19.32 8.38 12.26
C VAL A 130 -18.81 7.03 12.77
N VAL A 131 -19.68 6.20 13.34
CA VAL A 131 -19.31 4.89 13.91
C VAL A 131 -18.76 3.97 12.83
N LEU A 132 -19.41 3.88 11.67
CA LEU A 132 -18.98 2.98 10.61
C LEU A 132 -17.67 3.44 9.96
N ASN A 133 -17.35 4.74 9.92
CA ASN A 133 -16.04 5.21 9.47
C ASN A 133 -14.96 4.95 10.52
N LEU A 134 -15.24 5.14 11.81
CA LEU A 134 -14.29 4.82 12.89
C LEU A 134 -13.87 3.34 12.87
N LEU A 135 -14.81 2.45 12.54
CA LEU A 135 -14.57 1.01 12.37
C LEU A 135 -13.96 0.64 11.00
N SER A 136 -13.86 1.60 10.07
CA SER A 136 -13.45 1.36 8.68
C SER A 136 -14.38 0.39 7.93
N TRP A 137 -15.66 0.38 8.31
CA TRP A 137 -16.71 -0.35 7.60
C TRP A 137 -17.33 0.49 6.48
N ARG A 138 -17.42 1.82 6.68
CA ARG A 138 -17.76 2.80 5.64
C ARG A 138 -16.57 3.71 5.38
N HIS A 139 -16.51 4.25 4.17
CA HIS A 139 -15.38 5.04 3.67
C HIS A 139 -15.83 6.39 3.07
N ASN A 140 -16.98 6.93 3.51
CA ASN A 140 -17.53 8.16 2.92
C ASN A 140 -16.73 9.42 3.31
N TYR A 141 -15.99 9.40 4.42
CA TYR A 141 -15.08 10.50 4.78
C TYR A 141 -13.84 10.55 3.91
N ASN A 142 -13.27 9.38 3.61
CA ASN A 142 -12.15 9.20 2.71
C ASN A 142 -12.23 7.79 2.10
N PHE A 143 -12.52 7.72 0.79
CA PHE A 143 -12.73 6.45 0.12
C PHE A 143 -11.49 5.55 0.21
N GLU A 144 -10.28 6.12 0.12
CA GLU A 144 -9.02 5.36 0.10
C GLU A 144 -8.71 4.59 1.39
N THR A 145 -9.55 4.77 2.42
CA THR A 145 -9.53 3.96 3.64
C THR A 145 -10.14 2.57 3.45
N TRP A 146 -10.73 2.26 2.28
CA TRP A 146 -11.27 0.95 1.92
C TRP A 146 -10.31 -0.21 2.21
N PHE A 147 -9.01 0.03 2.01
CA PHE A 147 -7.94 -0.94 2.26
C PHE A 147 -7.78 -1.36 3.73
N LEU A 148 -8.19 -0.51 4.69
CA LEU A 148 -7.80 -0.64 6.10
C LEU A 148 -8.37 -1.89 6.77
N LEU A 149 -9.68 -2.14 6.63
CA LEU A 149 -10.35 -3.27 7.26
C LEU A 149 -9.94 -4.63 6.64
N PRO A 150 -9.92 -4.83 5.31
CA PRO A 150 -9.41 -6.07 4.71
C PRO A 150 -7.97 -6.37 5.13
N TYR A 151 -7.11 -5.35 5.17
CA TYR A 151 -5.74 -5.50 5.67
C TYR A 151 -5.70 -5.88 7.16
N ALA A 152 -6.55 -5.28 8.00
CA ALA A 152 -6.64 -5.62 9.41
C ALA A 152 -7.02 -7.10 9.60
N LEU A 153 -8.00 -7.59 8.84
CA LEU A 153 -8.38 -9.00 8.85
C LEU A 153 -7.24 -9.92 8.41
N ILE A 154 -6.54 -9.59 7.32
CA ILE A 154 -5.34 -10.32 6.86
C ILE A 154 -4.26 -10.35 7.95
N SER A 155 -4.02 -9.22 8.62
CA SER A 155 -3.02 -9.12 9.67
C SER A 155 -3.40 -9.96 10.90
N LEU A 156 -4.67 -10.02 11.28
CA LEU A 156 -5.15 -10.86 12.38
C LEU A 156 -5.08 -12.35 12.04
N SER A 157 -5.41 -12.72 10.80
CA SER A 157 -5.39 -14.11 10.31
C SER A 157 -3.99 -14.58 9.85
N ALA A 158 -2.99 -13.69 9.81
CA ALA A 158 -1.66 -13.94 9.28
C ALA A 158 -0.97 -15.21 9.83
N LEU A 159 -1.15 -15.50 11.12
CA LEU A 159 -0.59 -16.71 11.73
C LEU A 159 -1.14 -17.97 11.06
N TYR A 160 -2.45 -18.00 10.80
CA TYR A 160 -3.11 -19.15 10.16
C TYR A 160 -2.77 -19.22 8.67
N ILE A 161 -2.72 -18.08 7.98
CA ILE A 161 -2.28 -18.01 6.58
C ILE A 161 -0.89 -18.65 6.44
N LEU A 162 0.08 -18.27 7.27
CA LEU A 162 1.44 -18.78 7.19
C LEU A 162 1.55 -20.27 7.57
N LYS A 163 0.76 -20.74 8.56
CA LYS A 163 0.64 -22.17 8.86
C LYS A 163 0.10 -22.97 7.67
N VAL A 164 -0.88 -22.44 6.95
CA VAL A 164 -1.41 -23.06 5.73
C VAL A 164 -0.32 -23.11 4.66
N VAL A 165 0.40 -22.01 4.43
CA VAL A 165 1.52 -21.95 3.47
C VAL A 165 2.59 -22.99 3.78
N ASP A 166 2.96 -23.16 5.05
CA ASP A 166 3.90 -24.20 5.48
C ASP A 166 3.35 -25.62 5.25
N LYS A 167 2.06 -25.84 5.52
CA LYS A 167 1.41 -27.15 5.40
C LYS A 167 1.30 -27.61 3.94
N ILE A 168 0.88 -26.73 3.03
CA ILE A 168 0.67 -27.09 1.61
C ILE A 168 1.94 -26.92 0.78
N GLY A 169 2.95 -26.22 1.31
CA GLY A 169 4.20 -25.90 0.62
C GLY A 169 4.08 -24.65 -0.27
N LEU A 170 5.19 -23.92 -0.41
CA LEU A 170 5.23 -22.60 -1.06
C LEU A 170 4.74 -22.62 -2.51
N LYS A 171 5.12 -23.64 -3.30
CA LYS A 171 4.72 -23.77 -4.71
C LYS A 171 3.19 -23.81 -4.85
N TRP A 172 2.54 -24.65 -4.07
CA TRP A 172 1.09 -24.80 -4.09
C TRP A 172 0.40 -23.57 -3.50
N ALA A 173 0.94 -23.00 -2.42
CA ALA A 173 0.42 -21.76 -1.87
C ALA A 173 0.41 -20.60 -2.87
N VAL A 174 1.49 -20.44 -3.64
CA VAL A 174 1.58 -19.43 -4.72
C VAL A 174 0.54 -19.70 -5.81
N ALA A 175 0.42 -20.95 -6.28
CA ALA A 175 -0.54 -21.32 -7.31
C ALA A 175 -2.00 -21.08 -6.86
N THR A 176 -2.36 -21.55 -5.67
CA THR A 176 -3.70 -21.36 -5.09
C THR A 176 -4.01 -19.88 -4.88
N ALA A 177 -3.10 -19.11 -4.28
CA ALA A 177 -3.32 -17.69 -4.06
C ALA A 177 -3.44 -16.91 -5.38
N PHE A 178 -2.68 -17.29 -6.41
CA PHE A 178 -2.79 -16.70 -7.74
C PHE A 178 -4.15 -16.97 -8.40
N ILE A 179 -4.65 -18.21 -8.34
CA ILE A 179 -5.97 -18.57 -8.87
C ILE A 179 -7.07 -17.79 -8.13
N LEU A 180 -7.01 -17.73 -6.80
CA LEU A 180 -7.95 -16.95 -5.99
C LEU A 180 -7.91 -15.46 -6.34
N TYR A 181 -6.72 -14.91 -6.55
CA TYR A 181 -6.55 -13.53 -6.99
C TYR A 181 -7.16 -13.26 -8.37
N LEU A 182 -7.00 -14.17 -9.34
CA LEU A 182 -7.63 -14.05 -10.65
C LEU A 182 -9.15 -14.14 -10.56
N ALA A 183 -9.68 -15.06 -9.73
CA ALA A 183 -11.10 -15.18 -9.47
C ALA A 183 -11.68 -13.90 -8.85
N SER A 184 -11.05 -13.36 -7.79
CA SER A 184 -11.45 -12.08 -7.20
C SER A 184 -11.39 -10.92 -8.19
N SER A 185 -10.34 -10.84 -9.00
CA SER A 185 -10.19 -9.79 -10.01
C SER A 185 -11.24 -9.89 -11.11
N TYR A 186 -11.62 -11.12 -11.49
CA TYR A 186 -12.71 -11.38 -12.42
C TYR A 186 -14.07 -10.97 -11.84
N LEU A 187 -14.32 -11.26 -10.55
CA LEU A 187 -15.52 -10.81 -9.85
C LEU A 187 -15.65 -9.29 -9.85
N PHE A 188 -14.58 -8.55 -9.52
CA PHE A 188 -14.59 -7.09 -9.61
C PHE A 188 -14.85 -6.58 -11.03
N SER A 189 -14.20 -7.20 -12.03
CA SER A 189 -14.29 -6.72 -13.41
C SER A 189 -15.63 -7.00 -14.07
N ARG A 190 -16.27 -8.15 -13.81
CA ARG A 190 -17.49 -8.60 -14.52
C ARG A 190 -18.76 -8.53 -13.67
N TYR A 191 -18.62 -8.62 -12.35
CA TYR A 191 -19.71 -8.60 -11.40
C TYR A 191 -19.58 -7.46 -10.39
N GLY A 192 -18.87 -6.38 -10.75
CA GLY A 192 -18.61 -5.24 -9.88
C GLY A 192 -19.88 -4.67 -9.23
N SER A 193 -20.98 -4.53 -9.98
CA SER A 193 -22.26 -4.05 -9.43
C SER A 193 -22.78 -4.93 -8.29
N PHE A 194 -22.66 -6.25 -8.41
CA PHE A 194 -23.01 -7.19 -7.34
C PHE A 194 -21.99 -7.12 -6.20
N VAL A 195 -20.70 -7.12 -6.50
CA VAL A 195 -19.64 -7.08 -5.47
C VAL A 195 -19.79 -5.83 -4.60
N TYR A 196 -19.98 -4.66 -5.20
CA TYR A 196 -20.17 -3.39 -4.51
C TYR A 196 -21.57 -3.18 -3.91
N SER A 197 -22.51 -4.12 -4.11
CA SER A 197 -23.86 -4.01 -3.53
C SER A 197 -23.88 -4.20 -2.01
N GLN A 198 -22.92 -4.96 -1.48
CA GLN A 198 -22.84 -5.26 -0.04
C GLN A 198 -21.39 -5.19 0.44
N GLN A 199 -21.15 -4.43 1.49
CA GLN A 199 -19.82 -4.24 2.06
C GLN A 199 -19.14 -5.55 2.48
N ALA A 200 -19.91 -6.52 3.00
CA ALA A 200 -19.37 -7.82 3.38
C ALA A 200 -18.82 -8.62 2.19
N ILE A 201 -19.44 -8.49 1.01
CA ILE A 201 -18.99 -9.14 -0.22
C ILE A 201 -17.71 -8.47 -0.71
N VAL A 202 -17.68 -7.13 -0.76
CA VAL A 202 -16.45 -6.36 -1.08
C VAL A 202 -15.30 -6.83 -0.20
N LEU A 203 -15.50 -6.83 1.12
CA LEU A 203 -14.49 -7.21 2.11
C LEU A 203 -13.95 -8.63 1.88
N LEU A 204 -14.82 -9.59 1.56
CA LEU A 204 -14.42 -10.97 1.27
C LEU A 204 -13.60 -11.06 -0.02
N VAL A 205 -14.02 -10.37 -1.08
CA VAL A 205 -13.34 -10.38 -2.38
C VAL A 205 -11.99 -9.68 -2.29
N GLU A 206 -11.89 -8.53 -1.61
CA GLU A 206 -10.65 -7.79 -1.35
C GLU A 206 -9.67 -8.61 -0.49
N TYR A 207 -10.14 -9.18 0.62
CA TYR A 207 -9.35 -10.06 1.46
C TYR A 207 -8.73 -11.20 0.63
N THR A 208 -9.55 -11.85 -0.20
CA THR A 208 -9.11 -12.95 -1.07
C THR A 208 -8.10 -12.48 -2.11
N GLN A 209 -8.31 -11.30 -2.70
CA GLN A 209 -7.40 -10.69 -3.66
C GLN A 209 -6.03 -10.35 -3.01
N PHE A 210 -6.02 -9.92 -1.75
CA PHE A 210 -4.80 -9.54 -1.04
C PHE A 210 -3.88 -10.72 -0.74
N LEU A 211 -4.43 -11.94 -0.59
CA LEU A 211 -3.68 -13.14 -0.26
C LEU A 211 -2.51 -13.39 -1.20
N PHE A 212 -2.66 -13.15 -2.51
CA PHE A 212 -1.58 -13.38 -3.45
C PHE A 212 -0.38 -12.47 -3.19
N SER A 213 -0.62 -11.18 -2.93
CA SER A 213 0.45 -10.23 -2.58
C SER A 213 1.13 -10.61 -1.27
N ILE A 214 0.37 -11.08 -0.27
CA ILE A 214 0.92 -11.58 1.00
C ILE A 214 1.82 -12.79 0.78
N VAL A 215 1.38 -13.76 -0.03
CA VAL A 215 2.15 -14.96 -0.36
C VAL A 215 3.41 -14.61 -1.16
N LEU A 216 3.36 -13.64 -2.08
CA LEU A 216 4.55 -13.11 -2.74
C LEU A 216 5.54 -12.49 -1.74
N GLY A 217 5.06 -11.89 -0.65
CA GLY A 217 5.90 -11.48 0.49
C GLY A 217 6.62 -12.64 1.18
N VAL A 218 5.96 -13.81 1.30
CA VAL A 218 6.59 -15.05 1.80
C VAL A 218 7.68 -15.54 0.83
N VAL A 219 7.42 -15.47 -0.48
CA VAL A 219 8.40 -15.80 -1.53
C VAL A 219 9.62 -14.88 -1.41
N LEU A 220 9.40 -13.57 -1.23
CA LEU A 220 10.48 -12.59 -1.04
C LEU A 220 11.34 -12.94 0.18
N PHE A 221 10.70 -13.31 1.30
CA PHE A 221 11.39 -13.69 2.52
C PHE A 221 12.26 -14.94 2.34
N ARG A 222 11.73 -15.98 1.68
CA ARG A 222 12.45 -17.25 1.46
C ARG A 222 13.48 -17.20 0.32
N SER A 223 13.51 -16.13 -0.47
CA SER A 223 14.42 -15.99 -1.61
C SER A 223 15.86 -15.79 -1.15
N LYS A 224 16.73 -16.78 -1.41
CA LYS A 224 18.18 -16.73 -1.10
C LYS A 224 18.97 -15.83 -2.06
N SER A 225 18.41 -15.52 -3.23
CA SER A 225 19.14 -14.93 -4.38
C SER A 225 19.09 -13.40 -4.44
N LEU A 226 18.67 -12.72 -3.38
CA LEU A 226 18.60 -11.25 -3.34
C LEU A 226 19.98 -10.58 -3.31
N LYS A 227 21.05 -11.30 -2.95
CA LYS A 227 22.41 -10.77 -2.76
C LYS A 227 23.38 -10.98 -3.93
N LEU A 228 22.93 -11.56 -5.04
CA LEU A 228 23.79 -11.75 -6.22
C LEU A 228 24.00 -10.41 -6.95
N GLY A 229 25.26 -10.01 -7.10
CA GLY A 229 25.65 -8.76 -7.75
C GLY A 229 25.35 -8.79 -9.24
N VAL A 230 24.47 -7.89 -9.68
CA VAL A 230 24.16 -7.66 -11.11
C VAL A 230 24.78 -6.33 -11.52
N ARG A 231 25.33 -6.25 -12.74
CA ARG A 231 25.90 -5.00 -13.28
C ARG A 231 24.84 -3.89 -13.29
N GLY A 232 25.19 -2.72 -12.75
CA GLY A 232 24.24 -1.61 -12.53
C GLY A 232 23.43 -1.20 -13.77
N LEU A 233 24.07 -1.08 -14.94
CA LEU A 233 23.41 -0.69 -16.18
C LEU A 233 22.32 -1.69 -16.62
N PHE A 234 22.56 -2.99 -16.44
CA PHE A 234 21.59 -4.02 -16.81
C PHE A 234 20.32 -3.94 -15.96
N VAL A 235 20.43 -3.59 -14.67
CA VAL A 235 19.29 -3.40 -13.77
C VAL A 235 18.39 -2.26 -14.26
N TYR A 236 18.96 -1.16 -14.76
CA TYR A 236 18.18 -0.06 -15.35
C TYR A 236 17.47 -0.46 -16.64
N ILE A 237 18.12 -1.23 -17.53
CA ILE A 237 17.52 -1.71 -18.77
C ILE A 237 16.33 -2.63 -18.48
N VAL A 238 16.50 -3.58 -17.55
CA VAL A 238 15.42 -4.48 -17.12
C VAL A 238 14.26 -3.71 -16.49
N LEU A 239 14.56 -2.69 -15.67
CA LEU A 239 13.53 -1.81 -15.12
C LEU A 239 12.77 -1.11 -16.24
N LEU A 240 13.47 -0.45 -17.17
CA LEU A 240 12.86 0.29 -18.27
C LEU A 240 11.98 -0.63 -19.13
N PHE A 241 12.46 -1.84 -19.46
CA PHE A 241 11.68 -2.84 -20.19
C PHE A 241 10.40 -3.22 -19.43
N LEU A 242 10.49 -3.46 -18.11
CA LEU A 242 9.33 -3.78 -17.28
C LEU A 242 8.31 -2.63 -17.23
N LEU A 243 8.78 -1.38 -17.15
CA LEU A 243 7.92 -0.20 -17.17
C LEU A 243 7.22 -0.04 -18.52
N ILE A 244 7.93 -0.23 -19.63
CA ILE A 244 7.35 -0.21 -20.98
C ILE A 244 6.28 -1.31 -21.12
N LEU A 245 6.62 -2.55 -20.74
CA LEU A 245 5.67 -3.67 -20.79
C LEU A 245 4.41 -3.39 -19.96
N ARG A 246 4.57 -2.77 -18.78
CA ARG A 246 3.44 -2.38 -17.93
C ARG A 246 2.55 -1.33 -18.59
N CYS A 247 3.14 -0.36 -19.29
CA CYS A 247 2.40 0.65 -20.03
C CYS A 247 1.64 0.07 -21.23
N LEU A 248 2.20 -0.95 -21.90
CA LEU A 248 1.60 -1.65 -23.04
C LEU A 248 0.50 -2.64 -22.61
N LEU A 249 0.62 -3.24 -21.43
CA LEU A 249 -0.35 -4.19 -20.87
C LEU A 249 -0.94 -3.65 -19.55
N PRO A 250 -1.83 -2.63 -19.60
CA PRO A 250 -2.42 -1.99 -18.43
C PRO A 250 -3.54 -2.86 -17.82
N THR A 251 -3.24 -4.11 -17.49
CA THR A 251 -4.18 -5.03 -16.83
C THR A 251 -3.98 -5.04 -15.32
N ALA A 252 -5.07 -4.91 -14.57
CA ALA A 252 -5.02 -5.04 -13.12
C ALA A 252 -4.54 -6.43 -12.69
N ALA A 253 -4.83 -7.49 -13.47
CA ALA A 253 -4.52 -8.89 -13.17
C ALA A 253 -3.02 -9.22 -13.03
N LEU A 254 -2.13 -8.35 -13.51
CA LEU A 254 -0.68 -8.53 -13.36
C LEU A 254 -0.07 -7.60 -12.32
N ALA A 255 -0.86 -6.78 -11.63
CA ALA A 255 -0.35 -5.76 -10.70
C ALA A 255 0.50 -6.33 -9.54
N PRO A 256 0.14 -7.47 -8.89
CA PRO A 256 0.99 -8.07 -7.86
C PRO A 256 2.32 -8.60 -8.40
N ILE A 257 2.31 -9.21 -9.59
CA ILE A 257 3.52 -9.73 -10.24
C ILE A 257 4.43 -8.57 -10.62
N TYR A 258 3.89 -7.53 -11.26
CA TYR A 258 4.62 -6.32 -11.59
C TYR A 258 5.24 -5.68 -10.34
N SER A 259 4.47 -5.49 -9.27
CA SER A 259 4.96 -4.91 -8.01
C SER A 259 6.08 -5.76 -7.39
N PHE A 260 5.94 -7.08 -7.41
CA PHE A 260 6.97 -8.00 -6.93
C PHE A 260 8.27 -7.87 -7.73
N LEU A 261 8.19 -7.82 -9.06
CA LEU A 261 9.36 -7.62 -9.92
C LEU A 261 10.02 -6.25 -9.68
N VAL A 262 9.22 -5.17 -9.55
CA VAL A 262 9.75 -3.85 -9.21
C VAL A 262 10.46 -3.87 -7.86
N ILE A 263 9.90 -4.51 -6.83
CA ILE A 263 10.57 -4.68 -5.52
C ILE A 263 11.93 -5.35 -5.69
N LEU A 264 12.00 -6.46 -6.44
CA LEU A 264 13.24 -7.19 -6.68
C LEU A 264 14.29 -6.34 -7.41
N ILE A 265 13.86 -5.50 -8.35
CA ILE A 265 14.74 -4.61 -9.12
C ILE A 265 15.22 -3.44 -8.25
N VAL A 266 14.32 -2.78 -7.52
CA VAL A 266 14.63 -1.62 -6.66
C VAL A 266 15.64 -2.00 -5.57
N LEU A 267 15.55 -3.21 -5.00
CA LEU A 267 16.54 -3.73 -4.04
C LEU A 267 17.96 -3.83 -4.62
N ARG A 268 18.08 -3.98 -5.95
CA ARG A 268 19.36 -4.12 -6.66
C ARG A 268 19.79 -2.84 -7.38
N LEU A 269 18.95 -1.80 -7.37
CA LEU A 269 19.21 -0.58 -8.12
C LEU A 269 20.38 0.18 -7.47
N PRO A 270 21.44 0.52 -8.23
CA PRO A 270 22.55 1.30 -7.71
C PRO A 270 22.11 2.75 -7.50
N MET A 271 21.51 3.04 -6.35
CA MET A 271 21.05 4.38 -5.99
C MET A 271 22.08 5.13 -5.13
N PRO A 272 22.27 6.45 -5.36
CA PRO A 272 23.02 7.29 -4.45
C PRO A 272 22.48 7.21 -3.01
N SER A 273 23.36 7.34 -2.03
CA SER A 273 23.01 7.25 -0.61
C SER A 273 21.92 8.25 -0.20
N VAL A 274 21.96 9.46 -0.76
CA VAL A 274 20.96 10.51 -0.54
C VAL A 274 19.56 10.06 -1.00
N ALA A 275 19.44 9.51 -2.21
CA ALA A 275 18.16 9.00 -2.72
C ALA A 275 17.60 7.88 -1.83
N LYS A 276 18.45 6.94 -1.38
CA LYS A 276 18.04 5.87 -0.45
C LYS A 276 17.53 6.44 0.88
N ARG A 277 18.18 7.46 1.43
CA ARG A 277 17.76 8.13 2.67
C ARG A 277 16.43 8.86 2.52
N ILE A 278 16.23 9.58 1.41
CA ILE A 278 14.96 10.26 1.11
C ILE A 278 13.83 9.23 1.02
N LEU A 279 14.01 8.17 0.22
CA LEU A 279 13.02 7.10 0.09
C LEU A 279 12.73 6.43 1.45
N SER A 280 13.76 6.16 2.25
CA SER A 280 13.59 5.58 3.58
C SER A 280 12.77 6.49 4.50
N TYR A 281 13.06 7.80 4.49
CA TYR A 281 12.32 8.81 5.24
C TYR A 281 10.85 8.87 4.81
N LEU A 282 10.57 8.93 3.50
CA LEU A 282 9.20 8.88 2.98
C LEU A 282 8.48 7.59 3.39
N GLY A 283 9.19 6.47 3.38
CA GLY A 283 8.68 5.17 3.84
C GLY A 283 8.31 5.11 5.31
N ASP A 284 9.01 5.86 6.18
CA ASP A 284 8.69 5.93 7.61
C ASP A 284 7.40 6.70 7.89
N TYR A 285 7.02 7.61 6.99
CA TYR A 285 5.78 8.39 7.07
C TYR A 285 4.70 7.91 6.10
N SER A 286 4.96 6.85 5.33
CA SER A 286 4.07 6.42 4.24
C SER A 286 2.64 6.16 4.70
N MET A 287 2.46 5.58 5.88
CA MET A 287 1.13 5.27 6.43
C MET A 287 0.32 6.55 6.70
N ILE A 288 0.93 7.56 7.32
CA ILE A 288 0.18 8.78 7.67
C ILE A 288 -0.05 9.67 6.45
N VAL A 289 0.90 9.68 5.51
CA VAL A 289 0.74 10.33 4.20
C VAL A 289 -0.40 9.67 3.42
N TRP A 290 -0.43 8.34 3.37
CA TRP A 290 -1.52 7.59 2.71
C TRP A 290 -2.89 7.91 3.33
N LEU A 291 -3.01 7.96 4.65
CA LEU A 291 -4.31 8.24 5.29
C LEU A 291 -4.82 9.68 5.05
N SER A 292 -3.92 10.63 4.77
CA SER A 292 -4.26 12.06 4.72
C SER A 292 -4.33 12.64 3.31
N HIS A 293 -3.55 12.14 2.35
CA HIS A 293 -3.32 12.83 1.07
C HIS A 293 -4.59 13.15 0.27
N THR A 294 -5.58 12.26 0.26
CA THR A 294 -6.83 12.48 -0.49
C THR A 294 -7.75 13.53 0.11
N PHE A 295 -7.60 13.88 1.39
CA PHE A 295 -8.26 15.07 1.92
C PHE A 295 -7.75 16.33 1.22
N PHE A 296 -6.46 16.39 0.87
CA PHE A 296 -5.90 17.49 0.11
C PHE A 296 -6.28 17.39 -1.37
N CYS A 297 -5.95 16.29 -2.05
CA CYS A 297 -6.08 16.26 -3.51
C CYS A 297 -7.49 15.99 -4.02
N TYR A 298 -8.43 15.46 -3.21
CA TYR A 298 -9.79 15.17 -3.67
C TYR A 298 -10.90 15.90 -2.91
N TYR A 299 -10.81 15.97 -1.58
CA TYR A 299 -12.02 16.26 -0.79
C TYR A 299 -12.13 17.71 -0.33
N LEU A 300 -11.07 18.29 0.23
CA LEU A 300 -11.15 19.57 0.94
C LEU A 300 -10.34 20.68 0.28
N PHE A 301 -9.17 20.37 -0.29
CA PHE A 301 -8.23 21.37 -0.81
C PHE A 301 -7.83 21.10 -2.27
N HIS A 302 -8.72 20.49 -3.05
CA HIS A 302 -8.46 20.10 -4.44
C HIS A 302 -7.92 21.29 -5.26
N ASP A 303 -8.67 22.39 -5.31
CA ASP A 303 -8.33 23.53 -6.17
C ASP A 303 -6.96 24.13 -5.81
N PHE A 304 -6.70 24.32 -4.51
CA PHE A 304 -5.39 24.75 -4.01
C PHE A 304 -4.23 23.86 -4.48
N ILE A 305 -4.41 22.53 -4.50
CA ILE A 305 -3.37 21.59 -4.95
C ILE A 305 -3.15 21.71 -6.46
N TYR A 306 -4.21 21.88 -7.26
CA TYR A 306 -4.11 21.97 -8.72
C TYR A 306 -3.73 23.38 -9.24
N ASP A 307 -3.85 24.43 -8.41
CA ASP A 307 -3.43 25.81 -8.73
C ASP A 307 -1.93 25.92 -9.08
N PHE A 308 -1.12 24.93 -8.71
CA PHE A 308 0.30 24.85 -9.07
C PHE A 308 0.55 24.46 -10.54
N LYS A 309 -0.51 24.17 -11.30
CA LYS A 309 -0.59 23.96 -12.76
C LYS A 309 0.21 22.79 -13.35
N TYR A 310 1.44 22.54 -12.92
CA TYR A 310 2.33 21.55 -13.53
C TYR A 310 2.35 20.25 -12.70
N PRO A 311 2.26 19.06 -13.31
CA PRO A 311 2.18 17.78 -12.59
C PRO A 311 3.25 17.57 -11.52
N LEU A 312 4.52 17.88 -11.83
CA LEU A 312 5.60 17.75 -10.85
C LEU A 312 5.46 18.74 -9.68
N ALA A 313 5.00 19.96 -9.94
CA ALA A 313 4.76 20.96 -8.90
C ALA A 313 3.59 20.53 -8.00
N ILE A 314 2.47 20.13 -8.60
CA ILE A 314 1.29 19.58 -7.91
C ILE A 314 1.69 18.40 -7.01
N PHE A 315 2.47 17.46 -7.56
CA PHE A 315 2.97 16.30 -6.81
C PHE A 315 3.85 16.70 -5.63
N ILE A 316 4.81 17.60 -5.83
CA ILE A 316 5.70 18.07 -4.77
C ILE A 316 4.92 18.75 -3.65
N VAL A 317 3.96 19.63 -4.00
CA VAL A 317 3.12 20.32 -3.02
C VAL A 317 2.28 19.34 -2.21
N LEU A 318 1.62 18.38 -2.88
CA LEU A 318 0.85 17.35 -2.18
C LEU A 318 1.73 16.54 -1.23
N MET A 319 2.92 16.12 -1.68
CA MET A 319 3.87 15.37 -0.88
C MET A 319 4.31 16.16 0.36
N VAL A 320 4.70 17.43 0.18
CA VAL A 320 5.18 18.29 1.27
C VAL A 320 4.09 18.54 2.31
N ILE A 321 2.88 18.92 1.88
CA ILE A 321 1.78 19.20 2.81
C ILE A 321 1.33 17.93 3.53
N SER A 322 1.20 16.82 2.82
CA SER A 322 0.83 15.53 3.42
C SER A 322 1.88 15.05 4.43
N LEU A 323 3.17 15.27 4.16
CA LEU A 323 4.24 14.98 5.11
C LEU A 323 4.19 15.90 6.32
N PHE A 324 4.03 17.21 6.12
CA PHE A 324 4.01 18.18 7.21
C PHE A 324 2.86 17.91 8.18
N VAL A 325 1.64 17.80 7.67
CA VAL A 325 0.46 17.46 8.47
C VAL A 325 0.59 16.05 9.06
N GLY A 326 1.12 15.11 8.29
CA GLY A 326 1.40 13.75 8.75
C GLY A 326 2.39 13.69 9.91
N ILE A 327 3.40 14.56 9.96
CA ILE A 327 4.35 14.64 11.09
C ILE A 327 3.62 15.05 12.37
N VAL A 328 2.77 16.08 12.30
CA VAL A 328 2.00 16.57 13.45
C VAL A 328 1.03 15.48 13.95
N ILE A 329 0.26 14.87 13.05
CA ILE A 329 -0.70 13.82 13.42
C ILE A 329 0.02 12.61 14.01
N ARG A 330 1.13 12.17 13.41
CA ARG A 330 1.93 11.05 13.92
C ARG A 330 2.48 11.34 15.32
N TYR A 331 2.89 12.58 15.59
CA TYR A 331 3.35 12.98 16.92
C TYR A 331 2.23 12.82 17.96
N LEU A 332 1.04 13.35 17.66
CA LEU A 332 -0.14 13.24 18.54
C LEU A 332 -0.54 11.78 18.77
N ALA A 333 -0.61 10.99 17.70
CA ALA A 333 -0.93 9.56 17.78
C ALA A 333 0.08 8.78 18.63
N LYS A 334 1.39 9.07 18.50
CA LYS A 334 2.41 8.45 19.35
C LYS A 334 2.23 8.80 20.82
N LYS A 335 1.94 10.07 21.14
CA LYS A 335 1.63 10.49 22.52
C LYS A 335 0.42 9.75 23.09
N THR A 336 -0.64 9.59 22.32
CA THR A 336 -1.80 8.79 22.72
C THR A 336 -1.44 7.32 22.97
N ILE A 337 -0.64 6.72 22.09
CA ILE A 337 -0.19 5.31 22.25
C ILE A 337 0.67 5.14 23.51
N GLU A 338 1.58 6.07 23.79
CA GLU A 338 2.40 6.09 25.01
C GLU A 338 1.51 6.20 26.26
N TRP A 339 0.54 7.11 26.24
CA TRP A 339 -0.42 7.31 27.34
C TRP A 339 -1.28 6.06 27.61
N LEU A 340 -1.74 5.39 26.55
CA LEU A 340 -2.52 4.15 26.64
C LEU A 340 -1.68 2.92 27.02
N ARG A 341 -0.34 3.02 27.01
CA ARG A 341 0.61 1.92 27.30
C ARG A 341 0.45 0.70 26.37
N ILE A 342 0.22 0.94 25.07
CA ILE A 342 -0.04 -0.11 24.06
C ILE A 342 1.12 -0.32 23.09
#